data_AF-A0A661B881-F1
#
_entry.id   AF-A0A661B881-F1
#
_cell.length_a   1.000
_cell.length_b   1.000
_cell.length_c   1.000
_cell.angle_alpha   90.00
_cell.angle_beta   90.00
_cell.angle_gamma   90.00
#
_symmetry.space_group_name_H-M   'P 1'
#
loop_
_entity.id
_entity.type
_entity.pdbx_description
1 polymer ?
#
loop_
_entity_poly.entity_id
_entity_poly.type
_entity_poly.pdbx_seq_one_letter_code
_entity_poly.pdbx_strand_id
1 'polypeptide(L)'
;MRARKLAEKLGGEFLGPGDPEITSICPINEAEKGQVAFLHNPRYRKYLTETKASCVVLPSELLIENRSFTAIVVDNAHRAMATAVDILY
;
A
#
# COMPACT_ATOMS: atom_id res chain seq x y z
N MET A 1 -1.69 -11.84 -6.04
CA MET A 1 -0.22 -11.63 -6.01
C MET A 1 0.20 -11.29 -4.58
N ARG A 2 1.35 -11.77 -4.09
CA ARG A 2 1.83 -11.48 -2.72
C ARG A 2 2.32 -10.04 -2.55
N ALA A 3 2.08 -9.44 -1.39
CA ALA A 3 2.46 -8.06 -1.08
C ALA A 3 3.98 -7.81 -1.14
N ARG A 4 4.82 -8.78 -0.73
CA ARG A 4 6.29 -8.70 -0.88
C ARG A 4 6.69 -8.60 -2.35
N LYS A 5 6.10 -9.44 -3.21
CA LYS A 5 6.38 -9.43 -4.65
C LYS A 5 5.92 -8.13 -5.31
N LEU A 6 4.84 -7.54 -4.82
CA LEU A 6 4.40 -6.20 -5.22
C LEU A 6 5.46 -5.16 -4.83
N ALA A 7 5.94 -5.15 -3.58
CA ALA A 7 6.96 -4.22 -3.12
C ALA A 7 8.24 -4.29 -3.97
N GLU A 8 8.72 -5.50 -4.28
CA GLU A 8 9.88 -5.70 -5.14
C GLU A 8 9.68 -5.12 -6.55
N LYS A 9 8.50 -5.34 -7.15
CA LYS A 9 8.16 -4.77 -8.47
C LYS A 9 8.01 -3.25 -8.44
N LEU A 10 7.52 -2.70 -7.33
CA LEU A 10 7.40 -1.26 -7.13
C LEU A 10 8.73 -0.59 -6.81
N GLY A 11 9.80 -1.36 -6.55
CA GLY A 11 11.06 -0.84 -6.04
C GLY A 11 10.92 -0.22 -4.65
N GLY A 12 9.93 -0.66 -3.88
CA GLY A 12 9.63 -0.16 -2.55
C GLY A 12 10.08 -1.12 -1.46
N GLU A 13 10.26 -0.58 -0.26
CA GLU A 13 10.59 -1.35 0.93
C GLU A 13 9.32 -1.94 1.54
N PHE A 14 9.31 -3.27 1.67
CA PHE A 14 8.22 -4.00 2.31
C PHE A 14 8.34 -3.95 3.83
N LEU A 15 7.33 -3.39 4.49
CA LEU A 15 7.30 -3.24 5.94
C LEU A 15 5.97 -3.76 6.50
N GLY A 16 5.95 -5.00 6.96
CA GLY A 16 4.79 -5.56 7.64
C GLY A 16 5.10 -6.91 8.28
N PRO A 17 4.26 -7.35 9.22
CA PRO A 17 4.48 -8.60 9.95
C PRO A 17 4.20 -9.86 9.13
N GLY A 18 3.57 -9.76 7.96
CA GLY A 18 3.22 -10.92 7.12
C GLY A 18 3.04 -10.54 5.66
N ASP A 19 2.91 -11.53 4.79
CA ASP A 19 2.86 -11.38 3.32
C ASP A 19 1.45 -11.69 2.79
N PRO A 20 0.49 -10.75 2.94
CA PRO A 20 -0.88 -10.99 2.51
C PRO A 20 -0.97 -11.14 0.99
N GLU A 21 -1.95 -11.93 0.55
CA GLU A 21 -2.31 -11.99 -0.86
C GLU A 21 -3.11 -10.74 -1.24
N ILE A 22 -2.61 -10.05 -2.26
CA ILE A 22 -3.23 -8.89 -2.88
C ILE A 22 -3.99 -9.36 -4.13
N THR A 23 -5.29 -9.13 -4.13
CA THR A 23 -6.19 -9.46 -5.23
C THR A 23 -6.43 -8.28 -6.17
N SER A 24 -6.59 -7.07 -5.63
CA SER A 24 -6.84 -5.86 -6.41
C SER A 24 -6.31 -4.60 -5.73
N ILE A 25 -6.23 -3.52 -6.52
CA ILE A 25 -5.90 -2.17 -6.05
C ILE A 25 -7.19 -1.42 -5.72
N CYS A 26 -7.22 -0.70 -4.61
CA CYS A 26 -8.34 0.15 -4.23
C CYS A 26 -7.86 1.43 -3.56
N PRO A 27 -8.64 2.52 -3.59
CA PRO A 27 -8.27 3.72 -2.86
C PRO A 27 -8.45 3.51 -1.35
N ILE A 28 -7.65 4.17 -0.52
CA ILE A 28 -7.55 3.91 0.93
C ILE A 28 -8.88 4.01 1.70
N ASN A 29 -9.82 4.82 1.18
CA ASN A 29 -11.16 5.02 1.70
C ASN A 29 -12.10 3.83 1.47
N GLU A 30 -11.88 3.05 0.41
CA GLU A 30 -12.73 1.92 0.02
C GLU A 30 -12.02 0.57 0.12
N ALA A 31 -10.71 0.58 0.32
CA ALA A 31 -9.90 -0.64 0.33
C ALA A 31 -10.31 -1.60 1.46
N GLU A 32 -10.54 -2.85 1.06
CA GLU A 32 -10.90 -3.95 1.93
C GLU A 32 -9.74 -4.93 2.15
N LYS A 33 -9.99 -5.92 2.99
CA LYS A 33 -9.02 -6.97 3.29
C LYS A 33 -8.72 -7.77 2.03
N GLY A 34 -7.43 -7.95 1.74
CA GLY A 34 -6.92 -8.57 0.51
C GLY A 34 -6.63 -7.57 -0.61
N GLN A 35 -6.96 -6.28 -0.42
CA GLN A 35 -6.65 -5.24 -1.39
C GLN A 35 -5.45 -4.41 -0.95
N VAL A 36 -4.84 -3.75 -1.93
CA VAL A 36 -3.76 -2.78 -1.70
C VAL A 36 -4.28 -1.35 -1.87
N ALA A 37 -4.05 -0.52 -0.86
CA ALA A 37 -4.36 0.90 -0.87
C ALA A 37 -3.15 1.75 -1.25
N PHE A 38 -3.39 2.86 -1.95
CA PHE A 38 -2.35 3.83 -2.27
C PHE A 38 -2.61 5.16 -1.58
N LEU A 39 -1.59 5.67 -0.89
CA LEU A 39 -1.60 6.95 -0.21
C LEU A 39 -0.50 7.84 -0.78
N HIS A 40 -0.87 8.67 -1.75
CA HIS A 40 0.02 9.67 -2.35
C HIS A 40 -0.15 11.06 -1.71
N ASN A 41 -1.32 11.33 -1.13
CA ASN A 41 -1.65 12.66 -0.60
C ASN A 41 -1.68 12.65 0.95
N PRO A 42 -0.88 13.50 1.62
CA PRO A 42 -0.82 13.59 3.08
C PRO A 42 -2.18 13.80 3.76
N ARG A 43 -3.14 14.44 3.07
CA ARG A 43 -4.49 14.67 3.60
C ARG A 43 -5.26 13.39 3.92
N TYR A 44 -4.89 12.27 3.30
CA TYR A 44 -5.54 10.98 3.50
C TYR A 44 -4.88 10.15 4.60
N ARG A 45 -3.84 10.66 5.27
CA ARG A 45 -3.14 9.95 6.36
C ARG A 45 -4.09 9.52 7.48
N LYS A 46 -5.14 10.32 7.74
CA LYS A 46 -6.22 9.99 8.70
C LYS A 46 -6.96 8.67 8.39
N TYR A 47 -7.00 8.25 7.12
CA TYR A 47 -7.62 7.00 6.74
C TYR A 47 -6.72 5.79 6.99
N LEU A 48 -5.42 5.96 7.25
CA LEU A 48 -4.54 4.83 7.60
C LEU A 48 -5.00 4.13 8.88
N THR A 49 -5.55 4.88 9.83
CA THR A 49 -6.11 4.31 11.07
C THR A 49 -7.46 3.64 10.88
N GLU A 50 -8.21 3.98 9.83
CA GLU A 50 -9.56 3.45 9.55
C GLU A 50 -9.58 2.41 8.42
N THR A 51 -8.52 2.32 7.63
CA THR A 51 -8.47 1.49 6.42
C THR A 51 -8.51 0.01 6.77
N LYS A 52 -9.23 -0.76 5.95
CA LYS A 52 -9.29 -2.22 6.03
C LYS A 52 -8.35 -2.90 5.03
N ALA A 53 -7.52 -2.12 4.34
CA ALA A 53 -6.56 -2.63 3.38
C ALA A 53 -5.57 -3.59 4.05
N SER A 54 -5.29 -4.73 3.40
CA SER A 54 -4.23 -5.63 3.87
C SER A 54 -2.84 -5.02 3.69
N CYS A 55 -2.70 -4.18 2.66
CA CYS A 55 -1.44 -3.52 2.31
C CYS A 55 -1.67 -2.06 1.94
N VAL A 56 -0.78 -1.16 2.33
CA VAL A 56 -0.84 0.26 1.97
C VAL A 56 0.50 0.73 1.40
N VAL A 57 0.50 1.28 0.20
CA VAL A 57 1.67 1.87 -0.45
C VAL A 57 1.69 3.36 -0.19
N LEU A 58 2.78 3.85 0.39
CA LEU A 58 2.91 5.24 0.83
C LEU A 58 4.39 5.66 0.85
N PRO A 59 4.70 6.96 0.72
CA PRO A 59 6.06 7.44 0.90
C PRO A 59 6.47 7.42 2.37
N SER A 60 7.78 7.32 2.64
CA SER A 60 8.35 7.21 3.99
C SER A 60 7.87 8.31 4.94
N GLU A 61 7.62 9.51 4.42
CA GLU A 61 7.10 10.66 5.17
C GLU A 61 5.68 10.46 5.73
N LEU A 62 4.86 9.61 5.09
CA LEU A 62 3.49 9.32 5.50
C LEU A 62 3.37 8.07 6.36
N LEU A 63 4.49 7.40 6.63
CA LEU A 63 4.53 6.19 7.44
C LEU A 63 4.00 6.48 8.85
N ILE A 64 3.28 5.51 9.40
CA ILE A 64 2.82 5.53 10.79
C ILE A 64 3.45 4.36 11.53
N GLU A 65 3.91 4.60 12.76
CA GLU A 65 4.55 3.57 13.58
C GLU A 65 3.53 2.56 14.12
N ASN A 66 2.35 3.05 14.54
CA ASN A 66 1.29 2.21 15.12
C ASN A 66 0.31 1.73 14.03
N ARG A 67 0.74 0.74 13.24
CA ARG A 67 -0.03 0.16 12.11
C ARG A 67 -0.38 -1.30 12.33
N SER A 68 -1.61 -1.65 11.97
CA SER A 68 -2.10 -3.04 11.96
C SER A 68 -2.06 -3.68 10.56
N PHE A 69 -1.62 -2.93 9.54
CA PHE A 69 -1.54 -3.34 8.14
C PHE A 69 -0.09 -3.40 7.66
N THR A 70 0.13 -4.07 6.54
CA THR A 70 1.43 -4.09 5.85
C THR A 70 1.60 -2.78 5.09
N ALA A 71 2.72 -2.07 5.23
CA ALA A 71 2.99 -0.90 4.39
C ALA A 71 4.15 -1.17 3.43
N ILE A 72 4.06 -0.62 2.23
CA ILE A 72 5.14 -0.60 1.25
C ILE A 72 5.60 0.84 1.13
N VAL A 73 6.83 1.09 1.54
CA VAL A 73 7.43 2.43 1.48
C VAL A 73 8.08 2.62 0.13
N VAL A 74 7.66 3.64 -0.61
CA VAL A 74 8.18 3.95 -1.95
C VAL A 74 8.67 5.40 -2.01
N ASP A 75 9.73 5.66 -2.76
CA ASP A 75 10.19 7.05 -2.96
C ASP A 75 9.19 7.88 -3.76
N ASN A 76 8.44 7.26 -4.68
CA ASN A 76 7.47 7.96 -5.53
C ASN A 76 6.14 7.19 -5.61
N ALA A 77 5.18 7.60 -4.79
CA ALA A 77 3.85 7.00 -4.73
C ALA A 77 3.09 7.04 -6.07
N HIS A 78 3.31 8.08 -6.89
CA HIS A 78 2.63 8.25 -8.17
C HIS A 78 3.12 7.23 -9.21
N ARG A 79 4.44 7.00 -9.27
CA ARG A 79 5.02 5.94 -10.12
C ARG A 79 4.59 4.56 -9.63
N ALA A 80 4.66 4.34 -8.32
CA ALA A 80 4.26 3.06 -7.74
C ALA A 80 2.80 2.72 -8.05
N MET A 81 1.89 3.70 -8.01
CA MET A 81 0.50 3.51 -8.39
C MET A 81 0.37 3.09 -9.86
N ALA A 82 1.04 3.80 -10.78
CA ALA A 82 1.00 3.47 -12.21
C ALA A 82 1.53 2.05 -12.49
N THR A 83 2.65 1.67 -11.87
CA THR A 83 3.21 0.32 -11.99
C THR A 83 2.30 -0.73 -11.38
N ALA A 84 1.67 -0.46 -10.22
CA ALA A 84 0.76 -1.41 -9.60
C ALA A 84 -0.50 -1.65 -10.44
N VAL A 85 -1.04 -0.61 -11.08
CA VAL A 85 -2.16 -0.74 -12.02
C VAL A 85 -1.75 -1.61 -13.20
N ASP A 86 -0.58 -1.38 -13.80
CA ASP A 86 -0.07 -2.16 -14.94
C ASP A 86 0.17 -3.65 -14.62
N ILE A 87 0.41 -4.00 -13.34
CA ILE A 87 0.62 -5.39 -12.91
C ILE A 87 -0.71 -6.10 -12.57
N LEU A 88 -1.71 -5.35 -12.11
CA LEU A 88 -2.98 -5.88 -11.59
C LEU A 88 -4.15 -5.78 -12.59
N TYR A 89 -3.98 -5.09 -13.72
CA TYR A 89 -4.89 -5.02 -14.87
C TYR A 89 -4.28 -5.72 -16.09
#